data_AF-A0A8H7MY34-F1
#
_entry.id   AF-A0A8H7MY34-F1
#
_cell.length_a   1.000
_cell.length_b   1.000
_cell.length_c   1.000
_cell.angle_alpha   90.00
_cell.angle_beta   90.00
_cell.angle_gamma   90.00
#
_symmetry.space_group_name_H-M   'P 1'
#
loop_
_entity.id
_entity.type
_entity.pdbx_description
1 polymer ?
#
loop_
_entity_poly.entity_id
_entity_poly.type
_entity_poly.pdbx_seq_one_letter_code
_entity_poly.pdbx_strand_id
1 'polypeptide(L)'
;MDAVLAFQRNEQKPVRIFLSEHRWGKPNTLPVTEEEATLMASVGDDSKTCVPATFMFVPGMPVVVTTNISPGLKLVNGAKYTALEVIPDTKRFPGYQLAANIILHFGPPAGIILSSESTKKFEFDGIPPGTILLTPTSTQIPIEKKRRVKKRPWQRHNVSRRGLPCTAAFACTEYKIQGETLLQIALELRGTGTKLNTKTGQLEPRKCDPYSLYVQLSRCKSLDGIILLSKARVEDIVGNKIPQEMLDGEARLEQLCVGTLNEARLSLLHPSAQYERQHS
;
A
#
# COMPACT_ATOMS: atom_id res chain seq x y z
N MET A 1 4.82 9.06 -9.25
CA MET A 1 5.96 9.70 -9.92
C MET A 1 6.04 11.17 -9.54
N ASP A 2 4.99 11.97 -9.79
CA ASP A 2 4.98 13.42 -9.55
C ASP A 2 5.34 13.83 -8.12
N ALA A 3 4.84 13.12 -7.11
CA ALA A 3 5.17 13.41 -5.72
C ALA A 3 6.66 13.23 -5.41
N VAL A 4 7.30 12.20 -5.99
CA VAL A 4 8.76 11.97 -5.83
C VAL A 4 9.56 13.08 -6.50
N LEU A 5 9.12 13.54 -7.68
CA LEU A 5 9.76 14.65 -8.40
C LEU A 5 9.52 16.00 -7.70
N ALA A 6 8.36 16.22 -7.10
CA ALA A 6 8.08 17.39 -6.27
C ALA A 6 8.97 17.40 -5.02
N PHE A 7 9.06 16.27 -4.32
CA PHE A 7 9.97 16.09 -3.19
C PHE A 7 11.42 16.34 -3.60
N GLN A 8 11.84 15.80 -4.75
CA GLN A 8 13.18 16.05 -5.26
C GLN A 8 13.46 17.54 -5.50
N ARG A 9 12.51 18.27 -6.11
CA ARG A 9 12.67 19.71 -6.35
C ARG A 9 12.81 20.50 -5.06
N ASN A 10 12.08 20.10 -4.02
CA ASN A 10 12.18 20.71 -2.68
C ASN A 10 13.54 20.43 -2.02
N GLU A 11 13.99 19.18 -2.08
CA GLU A 11 15.21 18.73 -1.40
C GLU A 11 16.50 19.02 -2.19
N GLN A 12 16.40 19.29 -3.49
CA GLN A 12 17.52 19.46 -4.43
C GLN A 12 18.50 18.27 -4.47
N LYS A 13 18.04 17.07 -4.11
CA LYS A 13 18.84 15.83 -4.13
C LYS A 13 18.71 15.10 -5.47
N PRO A 14 19.63 14.18 -5.82
CA PRO A 14 19.48 13.40 -7.06
C PRO A 14 18.33 12.39 -6.98
N VAL A 15 17.65 12.15 -8.11
CA VAL A 15 16.72 11.04 -8.31
C VAL A 15 17.48 9.85 -8.90
N ARG A 16 17.30 8.68 -8.32
CA ARG A 16 17.67 7.41 -8.94
C ARG A 16 16.43 6.62 -9.32
N ILE A 17 16.37 6.12 -10.55
CA ILE A 17 15.25 5.35 -11.08
C ILE A 17 15.74 3.92 -11.31
N PHE A 18 15.07 2.95 -10.72
CA PHE A 18 15.40 1.53 -10.84
C PHE A 18 14.24 0.79 -11.51
N LEU A 19 14.52 0.17 -12.64
CA LEU A 19 13.57 -0.74 -13.29
C LEU A 19 13.66 -2.11 -12.65
N SER A 20 12.51 -2.74 -12.38
CA SER A 20 12.48 -4.11 -11.89
C SER A 20 13.02 -5.08 -12.96
N GLU A 21 13.70 -6.14 -12.51
CA GLU A 21 14.16 -7.21 -13.40
C GLU A 21 12.99 -8.18 -13.67
N HIS A 22 12.65 -8.43 -14.94
CA HIS A 22 11.66 -9.43 -15.33
C HIS A 22 12.33 -10.67 -15.88
N ARG A 23 11.99 -11.84 -15.32
CA ARG A 23 12.34 -13.15 -15.85
C ARG A 23 11.09 -13.84 -16.34
N TRP A 24 11.10 -14.22 -17.59
CA TRP A 24 9.99 -14.88 -18.26
C TRP A 24 10.08 -16.39 -18.05
N GLY A 25 8.95 -17.09 -18.22
CA GLY A 25 8.88 -18.55 -18.14
C GLY A 25 9.87 -19.27 -19.06
N LYS A 26 9.89 -20.61 -19.00
CA LYS A 26 10.91 -21.44 -19.65
C LYS A 26 11.16 -21.03 -21.12
N PRO A 27 12.41 -20.98 -21.60
CA PRO A 27 12.78 -20.55 -22.96
C PRO A 27 12.10 -21.32 -24.11
N ASN A 28 11.56 -22.50 -23.83
CA ASN A 28 10.91 -23.37 -24.82
C ASN A 28 9.44 -22.96 -25.12
N THR A 29 8.95 -21.87 -24.51
CA THR A 29 7.69 -21.23 -24.91
C THR A 29 7.94 -20.21 -26.03
N LEU A 30 6.86 -19.66 -26.60
CA LEU A 30 6.92 -18.61 -27.61
C LEU A 30 7.91 -17.48 -27.19
N PRO A 31 8.58 -16.81 -28.13
CA PRO A 31 9.41 -15.65 -27.78
C PRO A 31 8.55 -14.58 -27.10
N VAL A 32 9.14 -13.90 -26.14
CA VAL A 32 8.54 -12.73 -25.49
C VAL A 32 8.42 -11.63 -26.54
N THR A 33 7.22 -11.09 -26.73
CA THR A 33 7.01 -9.97 -27.64
C THR A 33 7.34 -8.65 -26.96
N GLU A 34 7.74 -7.64 -27.74
CA GLU A 34 7.96 -6.28 -27.26
C GLU A 34 6.69 -5.70 -26.60
N GLU A 35 5.52 -6.01 -27.17
CA GLU A 35 4.23 -5.67 -26.61
C GLU A 35 4.03 -6.29 -25.20
N GLU A 36 4.33 -7.58 -25.04
CA GLU A 36 4.20 -8.25 -23.74
C GLU A 36 5.16 -7.66 -22.71
N ALA A 37 6.40 -7.36 -23.10
CA ALA A 37 7.38 -6.73 -22.23
C ALA A 37 6.97 -5.32 -21.79
N THR A 38 6.49 -4.50 -22.74
CA THR A 38 6.02 -3.13 -22.49
C THR A 38 4.79 -3.11 -21.59
N LEU A 39 3.81 -3.97 -21.86
CA LEU A 39 2.61 -4.10 -21.04
C LEU A 39 2.92 -4.70 -19.67
N MET A 40 3.92 -5.57 -19.54
CA MET A 40 4.36 -6.08 -18.24
C MET A 40 5.04 -4.99 -17.40
N ALA A 41 5.75 -4.06 -18.02
CA ALA A 41 6.30 -2.89 -17.34
C ALA A 41 5.22 -1.91 -16.85
N SER A 42 4.02 -1.89 -17.47
CA SER A 42 2.89 -1.08 -17.01
C SER A 42 2.05 -1.75 -15.91
N VAL A 43 2.27 -3.04 -15.62
CA VAL A 43 1.64 -3.70 -14.48
C VAL A 43 2.23 -3.13 -13.19
N GLY A 44 1.45 -2.30 -12.50
CA GLY A 44 1.78 -1.74 -11.20
C GLY A 44 1.88 -2.79 -10.08
N ASP A 45 2.26 -2.35 -8.90
CA ASP A 45 2.20 -3.14 -7.68
C ASP A 45 0.78 -3.20 -7.10
N ASP A 46 0.47 -4.31 -6.45
CA ASP A 46 -0.76 -4.53 -5.68
C ASP A 46 -0.50 -5.53 -4.55
N SER A 47 -1.56 -5.99 -3.87
CA SER A 47 -1.44 -6.96 -2.78
C SER A 47 -0.86 -8.32 -3.20
N LYS A 48 -0.89 -8.66 -4.50
CA LYS A 48 -0.30 -9.89 -5.06
C LYS A 48 1.07 -9.63 -5.68
N THR A 49 1.27 -8.46 -6.26
CA THR A 49 2.49 -8.02 -6.93
C THR A 49 3.16 -6.96 -6.06
N CYS A 50 3.83 -7.38 -4.99
CA CYS A 50 4.41 -6.43 -4.03
C CYS A 50 5.62 -5.64 -4.56
N VAL A 51 6.19 -6.04 -5.70
CA VAL A 51 7.34 -5.34 -6.30
C VAL A 51 6.84 -4.40 -7.40
N PRO A 52 7.07 -3.08 -7.28
CA PRO A 52 6.72 -2.12 -8.32
C PRO A 52 7.57 -2.35 -9.57
N ALA A 53 7.01 -2.06 -10.75
CA ALA A 53 7.75 -2.18 -12.01
C ALA A 53 8.91 -1.16 -12.11
N THR A 54 8.72 0.02 -11.50
CA THR A 54 9.71 1.09 -11.43
C THR A 54 9.75 1.63 -10.00
N PHE A 55 10.94 1.76 -9.43
CA PHE A 55 11.17 2.36 -8.13
C PHE A 55 12.01 3.62 -8.29
N MET A 56 11.46 4.77 -7.90
CA MET A 56 12.17 6.06 -7.88
C MET A 56 12.64 6.34 -6.46
N PHE A 57 13.89 6.73 -6.31
CA PHE A 57 14.53 7.02 -5.03
C PHE A 57 15.04 8.45 -4.98
N VAL A 58 14.73 9.12 -3.87
CA VAL A 58 15.32 10.40 -3.45
C VAL A 58 15.68 10.26 -1.97
N PRO A 59 16.90 10.58 -1.53
CA PRO A 59 17.29 10.46 -0.13
C PRO A 59 16.37 11.28 0.79
N GLY A 60 15.84 10.63 1.82
CA GLY A 60 14.89 11.20 2.77
C GLY A 60 13.42 11.00 2.42
N MET A 61 13.09 10.38 1.28
CA MET A 61 11.69 10.18 0.91
C MET A 61 11.00 9.17 1.84
N PRO A 62 9.71 9.37 2.16
CA PRO A 62 8.93 8.36 2.86
C PRO A 62 8.70 7.15 1.95
N VAL A 63 8.84 5.95 2.51
CA VAL A 63 8.55 4.68 1.83
C VAL A 63 7.69 3.79 2.71
N VAL A 64 6.91 2.92 2.06
CA VAL A 64 6.12 1.90 2.73
C VAL A 64 6.51 0.53 2.20
N VAL A 65 6.74 -0.42 3.10
CA VAL A 65 7.01 -1.82 2.75
C VAL A 65 5.71 -2.48 2.28
N THR A 66 5.75 -3.21 1.18
CA THR A 66 4.54 -3.74 0.51
C THR A 66 4.26 -5.21 0.83
N THR A 67 5.17 -5.91 1.51
CA THR A 67 5.00 -7.31 1.92
C THR A 67 5.66 -7.60 3.26
N ASN A 68 5.22 -8.66 3.93
CA ASN A 68 5.90 -9.14 5.13
C ASN A 68 7.19 -9.86 4.73
N ILE A 69 8.33 -9.38 5.24
CA ILE A 69 9.65 -9.92 4.91
C ILE A 69 10.29 -10.48 6.17
N SER A 70 10.40 -9.65 7.20
CA SER A 70 10.93 -10.05 8.50
C SER A 70 10.23 -9.26 9.61
N PRO A 71 9.16 -9.82 10.21
CA PRO A 71 8.44 -9.17 11.30
C PRO A 71 9.31 -8.90 12.53
N GLY A 72 10.28 -9.77 12.83
CA GLY A 72 11.23 -9.57 13.92
C GLY A 72 12.07 -8.30 13.74
N LEU A 73 12.40 -7.99 12.49
CA LEU A 73 13.11 -6.78 12.10
C LEU A 73 12.19 -5.62 11.70
N LYS A 74 10.89 -5.70 12.02
CA LYS A 74 9.86 -4.70 11.71
C LYS A 74 9.59 -4.46 10.22
N LEU A 75 10.23 -5.22 9.31
CA LEU A 75 9.95 -5.18 7.86
C LEU A 75 8.63 -5.91 7.54
N VAL A 76 7.52 -5.25 7.82
CA VAL A 76 6.15 -5.74 7.63
C VAL A 76 5.38 -4.89 6.62
N ASN A 77 4.38 -5.50 5.98
CA ASN A 77 3.50 -4.83 5.03
C ASN A 77 2.80 -3.63 5.70
N GLY A 78 2.90 -2.46 5.09
CA GLY A 78 2.32 -1.21 5.58
C GLY A 78 3.24 -0.42 6.53
N ALA A 79 4.37 -0.99 6.97
CA ALA A 79 5.32 -0.24 7.79
C ALA A 79 5.97 0.89 6.99
N LYS A 80 5.95 2.09 7.58
CA LYS A 80 6.50 3.32 7.00
C LYS A 80 7.93 3.56 7.49
N TYR A 81 8.76 4.05 6.60
CA TYR A 81 10.16 4.38 6.85
C TYR A 81 10.57 5.63 6.11
N THR A 82 11.64 6.27 6.58
CA THR A 82 12.42 7.22 5.81
C THR A 82 13.53 6.47 5.10
N ALA A 83 13.57 6.56 3.77
CA ALA A 83 14.62 5.95 2.96
C ALA A 83 15.85 6.85 2.93
N LEU A 84 16.94 6.41 3.56
CA LEU A 84 18.15 7.23 3.73
C LEU A 84 19.10 7.10 2.55
N GLU A 85 19.38 5.87 2.14
CA GLU A 85 20.37 5.58 1.10
C GLU A 85 19.93 4.37 0.27
N VAL A 86 20.28 4.38 -1.01
CA VAL A 86 20.14 3.22 -1.88
C VAL A 86 21.52 2.72 -2.26
N ILE A 87 21.71 1.40 -2.23
CA ILE A 87 22.95 0.74 -2.61
C ILE A 87 22.78 0.21 -4.04
N PRO A 88 23.33 0.86 -5.08
CA PRO A 88 23.16 0.39 -6.45
C PRO A 88 23.99 -0.87 -6.71
N ASP A 89 23.45 -1.80 -7.50
CA ASP A 89 24.21 -2.95 -8.02
C ASP A 89 24.93 -2.56 -9.32
N THR A 90 25.96 -1.70 -9.21
CA THR A 90 26.65 -1.12 -10.37
C THR A 90 27.38 -2.16 -11.23
N LYS A 91 27.73 -3.31 -10.65
CA LYS A 91 28.36 -4.42 -11.37
C LYS A 91 27.41 -5.04 -12.38
N ARG A 92 26.13 -5.19 -12.02
CA ARG A 92 25.12 -5.84 -12.87
C ARG A 92 24.25 -4.84 -13.64
N PHE A 93 23.98 -3.69 -13.03
CA PHE A 93 23.05 -2.67 -13.52
C PHE A 93 23.70 -1.28 -13.39
N PRO A 94 24.58 -0.90 -14.33
CA PRO A 94 25.21 0.41 -14.31
C PRO A 94 24.16 1.53 -14.37
N GLY A 95 24.52 2.69 -13.79
CA GLY A 95 23.68 3.89 -13.82
C GLY A 95 23.94 4.69 -15.09
N TYR A 96 22.86 5.11 -15.75
CA TYR A 96 22.87 5.95 -16.94
C TYR A 96 22.37 7.34 -16.56
N GLN A 97 23.23 8.34 -16.70
CA GLN A 97 22.86 9.74 -16.44
C GLN A 97 21.89 10.22 -17.52
N LEU A 98 20.67 10.60 -17.15
CA LEU A 98 19.68 11.15 -18.09
C LEU A 98 19.67 12.68 -18.09
N ALA A 99 19.95 13.28 -16.93
CA ALA A 99 20.07 14.73 -16.71
C ALA A 99 20.96 14.96 -15.49
N ALA A 100 21.35 16.21 -15.17
CA ALA A 100 22.30 16.53 -14.09
C ALA A 100 22.00 15.86 -12.73
N ASN A 101 20.73 15.62 -12.42
CA ASN A 101 20.24 15.06 -11.16
C ASN A 101 19.40 13.78 -11.32
N ILE A 102 19.41 13.13 -12.49
CA ILE A 102 18.59 11.94 -12.75
C ILE A 102 19.47 10.81 -13.28
N ILE A 103 19.47 9.69 -12.56
CA ILE A 103 20.21 8.48 -12.92
C ILE A 103 19.23 7.31 -13.09
N LEU A 104 19.32 6.60 -14.21
CA LEU A 104 18.50 5.43 -14.52
C LEU A 104 19.32 4.13 -14.40
N HIS A 105 18.73 3.10 -13.81
CA HIS A 105 19.27 1.75 -13.72
C HIS A 105 18.30 0.75 -14.34
N PHE A 106 18.78 -0.07 -15.29
CA PHE A 106 18.01 -1.15 -15.93
C PHE A 106 17.99 -2.43 -15.07
N GLY A 107 17.74 -2.27 -13.78
CA GLY A 107 17.64 -3.36 -12.83
C GLY A 107 17.48 -2.83 -11.40
N PRO A 108 17.15 -3.72 -10.45
CA PRO A 108 16.97 -3.33 -9.07
C PRO A 108 18.30 -2.98 -8.39
N PRO A 109 18.29 -2.13 -7.35
CA PRO A 109 19.47 -1.89 -6.52
C PRO A 109 19.85 -3.17 -5.75
N ALA A 110 21.05 -3.19 -5.14
CA ALA A 110 21.43 -4.23 -4.20
C ALA A 110 20.61 -4.17 -2.91
N GLY A 111 20.20 -2.97 -2.49
CA GLY A 111 19.32 -2.76 -1.34
C GLY A 111 19.07 -1.28 -1.06
N ILE A 112 18.28 -1.02 -0.02
CA ILE A 112 17.96 0.32 0.47
C ILE A 112 18.03 0.36 2.00
N ILE A 113 18.61 1.42 2.54
CA ILE A 113 18.74 1.68 3.98
C ILE A 113 17.54 2.49 4.44
N LEU A 114 16.82 1.95 5.43
CA LEU A 114 15.58 2.49 5.96
C LEU A 114 15.74 2.85 7.43
N SER A 115 15.06 3.91 7.86
CA SER A 115 15.00 4.31 9.28
C SER A 115 13.56 4.61 9.70
N SER A 116 13.24 4.28 10.95
CA SER A 116 11.99 4.69 11.60
C SER A 116 12.15 4.64 13.13
N GLU A 117 11.14 5.13 13.85
CA GLU A 117 11.09 5.00 15.32
C GLU A 117 11.22 3.53 15.78
N SER A 118 10.67 2.59 15.01
CA SER A 118 10.66 1.17 15.39
C SER A 118 12.02 0.48 15.19
N THR A 119 12.92 1.08 14.40
CA THR A 119 14.27 0.56 14.15
C THR A 119 15.33 1.21 15.02
N LYS A 120 15.00 2.23 15.84
CA LYS A 120 15.97 2.99 16.66
C LYS A 120 16.90 2.15 17.54
N LYS A 121 16.43 0.97 17.98
CA LYS A 121 17.18 0.06 18.85
C LYS A 121 18.04 -0.95 18.07
N PHE A 122 18.03 -0.90 16.74
CA PHE A 122 18.79 -1.83 15.92
C PHE A 122 20.20 -1.31 15.69
N GLU A 123 21.15 -2.21 15.90
CA GLU A 123 22.57 -1.98 15.66
C GLU A 123 23.10 -3.19 14.90
N PHE A 124 23.65 -2.94 13.72
CA PHE A 124 24.20 -3.97 12.84
C PHE A 124 25.54 -3.49 12.30
N ASP A 125 26.50 -4.39 12.18
CA ASP A 125 27.80 -4.07 11.63
C ASP A 125 27.69 -3.62 10.17
N GLY A 126 28.33 -2.50 9.84
CA GLY A 126 28.43 -2.00 8.47
C GLY A 126 27.23 -1.20 7.96
N ILE A 127 26.22 -0.92 8.78
CA ILE A 127 25.15 0.05 8.48
C ILE A 127 24.91 1.02 9.65
N PRO A 128 24.38 2.24 9.42
CA PRO A 128 24.20 3.21 10.50
C PRO A 128 23.26 2.69 11.62
N PRO A 129 23.52 3.00 12.90
CA PRO A 129 22.62 2.65 14.00
C PRO A 129 21.21 3.19 13.79
N GLY A 130 20.21 2.45 14.28
CA GLY A 130 18.81 2.81 14.12
C GLY A 130 18.25 2.54 12.71
N THR A 131 19.00 1.89 11.83
CA THR A 131 18.61 1.62 10.44
C THR A 131 18.48 0.13 10.15
N ILE A 132 17.87 -0.18 9.01
CA ILE A 132 17.71 -1.53 8.51
C ILE A 132 17.91 -1.59 7.00
N LEU A 133 18.52 -2.67 6.51
CA LEU A 133 18.65 -2.97 5.09
C LEU A 133 17.42 -3.70 4.58
N LEU A 134 16.79 -3.15 3.55
CA LEU A 134 15.79 -3.84 2.74
C LEU A 134 16.41 -4.27 1.41
N THR A 135 16.42 -5.57 1.14
CA THR A 135 16.94 -6.14 -0.11
C THR A 135 15.83 -6.45 -1.11
N PRO A 136 16.13 -6.50 -2.42
CA PRO A 136 15.17 -6.93 -3.42
C PRO A 136 14.60 -8.32 -3.16
N THR A 137 13.32 -8.50 -3.45
CA THR A 137 12.64 -9.80 -3.48
C THR A 137 12.12 -10.09 -4.89
N SER A 138 11.69 -11.32 -5.13
CA SER A 138 11.05 -11.74 -6.37
C SER A 138 9.59 -12.08 -6.12
N THR A 139 8.67 -11.51 -6.90
CA THR A 139 7.26 -11.89 -6.92
C THR A 139 6.89 -12.57 -8.23
N GLN A 140 5.90 -13.46 -8.19
CA GLN A 140 5.38 -14.16 -9.36
C GLN A 140 4.13 -13.45 -9.89
N ILE A 141 4.11 -13.18 -11.18
CA ILE A 141 2.99 -12.62 -11.92
C ILE A 141 2.48 -13.72 -12.86
N PRO A 142 1.61 -14.61 -12.37
CA PRO A 142 1.08 -15.69 -13.20
C PRO A 142 0.07 -15.17 -14.22
N ILE A 143 -0.18 -15.97 -15.25
CA ILE A 143 -1.30 -15.77 -16.16
C ILE A 143 -2.60 -16.04 -15.39
N GLU A 144 -3.31 -14.96 -15.01
CA GLU A 144 -4.59 -15.06 -14.30
C GLU A 144 -5.74 -15.33 -15.29
N LYS A 145 -6.56 -16.36 -15.01
CA LYS A 145 -7.80 -16.66 -15.72
C LYS A 145 -9.00 -16.47 -14.78
N LYS A 146 -10.01 -15.71 -15.21
CA LYS A 146 -11.30 -15.55 -14.52
C LYS A 146 -12.41 -16.00 -15.45
N ARG A 147 -13.24 -16.97 -15.03
CA ARG A 147 -14.33 -17.54 -15.85
C ARG A 147 -13.86 -17.95 -17.25
N ARG A 148 -12.72 -18.64 -17.34
CA ARG A 148 -12.03 -19.07 -18.57
C ARG A 148 -11.50 -17.95 -19.49
N VAL A 149 -11.68 -16.67 -19.14
CA VAL A 149 -11.11 -15.52 -19.86
C VAL A 149 -9.82 -15.08 -19.16
N LYS A 150 -8.76 -14.78 -19.91
CA LYS A 150 -7.53 -14.20 -19.35
C LYS A 150 -7.83 -12.79 -18.83
N LYS A 151 -7.44 -12.49 -17.59
CA LYS A 151 -7.51 -11.12 -17.05
C LYS A 151 -6.62 -10.16 -17.85
N ARG A 152 -5.48 -10.67 -18.34
CA ARG A 152 -4.54 -9.99 -19.24
C ARG A 152 -4.42 -10.82 -20.52
N PRO A 153 -5.25 -10.56 -21.55
CA PRO A 153 -5.22 -11.34 -22.80
C PRO A 153 -3.86 -11.34 -23.48
N TRP A 154 -3.14 -10.22 -23.38
CA TRP A 154 -1.79 -9.99 -23.90
C TRP A 154 -0.70 -10.80 -23.20
N GLN A 155 -0.93 -11.29 -21.96
CA GLN A 155 0.08 -12.05 -21.21
C GLN A 155 0.14 -13.50 -21.72
N ARG A 156 1.29 -13.90 -22.24
CA ARG A 156 1.60 -15.23 -22.78
C ARG A 156 2.43 -16.07 -21.82
N HIS A 157 3.19 -15.42 -20.94
CA HIS A 157 4.13 -16.05 -20.03
C HIS A 157 3.86 -15.72 -18.57
N ASN A 158 4.19 -16.65 -17.67
CA ASN A 158 4.39 -16.30 -16.27
C ASN A 158 5.66 -15.47 -16.15
N VAL A 159 5.65 -14.44 -15.30
CA VAL A 159 6.79 -13.55 -15.10
C VAL A 159 7.18 -13.54 -13.64
N SER A 160 8.47 -13.69 -13.37
CA SER A 160 9.05 -13.36 -12.08
C SER A 160 9.59 -11.95 -12.13
N ARG A 161 9.12 -11.08 -11.24
CA ARG A 161 9.59 -9.69 -11.12
C ARG A 161 10.43 -9.54 -9.87
N ARG A 162 11.67 -9.08 -10.03
CA ARG A 162 12.61 -8.84 -8.94
C ARG A 162 12.86 -7.34 -8.73
N GLY A 163 12.78 -6.89 -7.48
CA GLY A 163 12.97 -5.50 -7.09
C GLY A 163 12.68 -5.24 -5.63
N LEU A 164 12.79 -3.98 -5.20
CA LEU A 164 12.53 -3.61 -3.81
C LEU A 164 11.03 -3.75 -3.50
N PRO A 165 10.64 -4.50 -2.46
CA PRO A 165 9.24 -4.62 -2.03
C PRO A 165 8.82 -3.42 -1.16
N CYS A 166 8.99 -2.23 -1.71
CA CYS A 166 8.53 -0.99 -1.11
C CYS A 166 8.14 0.01 -2.20
N THR A 167 7.28 0.96 -1.86
CA THR A 167 6.89 2.06 -2.75
C THR A 167 6.97 3.39 -2.01
N ALA A 168 7.01 4.50 -2.75
CA ALA A 168 7.04 5.83 -2.15
C ALA A 168 5.71 6.10 -1.43
N ALA A 169 5.77 6.58 -0.19
CA ALA A 169 4.62 6.73 0.70
C ALA A 169 4.14 8.19 0.81
N PHE A 170 4.18 8.95 -0.28
CA PHE A 170 3.64 10.31 -0.35
C PHE A 170 2.11 10.35 -0.39
N ALA A 171 1.49 9.28 -0.90
CA ALA A 171 0.06 9.08 -0.91
C ALA A 171 -0.22 7.65 -0.48
N CYS A 172 -1.25 7.47 0.34
CA CYS A 172 -1.68 6.18 0.84
C CYS A 172 -3.19 6.06 0.64
N THR A 173 -3.68 4.85 0.42
CA THR A 173 -5.12 4.59 0.50
C THR A 173 -5.57 4.64 1.95
N GLU A 174 -6.84 4.94 2.17
CA GLU A 174 -7.49 4.95 3.48
C GLU A 174 -7.29 3.63 4.23
N TYR A 175 -7.28 2.50 3.52
CA TYR A 175 -6.98 1.18 4.08
C TYR A 175 -5.60 1.10 4.75
N LYS A 176 -4.59 1.78 4.20
CA LYS A 176 -3.20 1.74 4.71
C LYS A 176 -2.95 2.65 5.91
N ILE A 177 -3.84 3.61 6.16
CA ILE A 177 -3.76 4.55 7.29
C ILE A 177 -4.85 4.31 8.34
N GLN A 178 -5.64 3.24 8.18
CA GLN A 178 -6.67 2.88 9.15
C GLN A 178 -6.04 2.58 10.52
N GLY A 179 -6.57 3.23 11.57
CA GLY A 179 -6.05 3.14 12.94
C GLY A 179 -4.96 4.16 13.29
N GLU A 180 -4.43 4.90 12.31
CA GLU A 180 -3.43 5.95 12.55
C GLU A 180 -4.10 7.31 12.84
N THR A 181 -3.47 8.13 13.67
CA THR A 181 -3.88 9.53 13.86
C THR A 181 -2.78 10.44 13.32
N LEU A 182 -3.15 11.34 12.42
CA LEU A 182 -2.28 12.26 11.71
C LEU A 182 -2.56 13.70 12.15
N LEU A 183 -1.50 14.53 12.14
CA LEU A 183 -1.61 15.95 12.46
C LEU A 183 -2.18 16.75 11.29
N GLN A 184 -1.77 16.40 10.06
CA GLN A 184 -2.24 17.01 8.83
C GLN A 184 -2.38 15.93 7.75
N ILE A 185 -3.39 16.08 6.90
CA ILE A 185 -3.66 15.17 5.79
C ILE A 185 -4.22 15.93 4.59
N ALA A 186 -3.75 15.57 3.39
CA ALA A 186 -4.37 15.98 2.14
C ALA A 186 -5.25 14.84 1.62
N LEU A 187 -6.53 15.11 1.37
CA LEU A 187 -7.55 14.12 1.00
C LEU A 187 -8.10 14.37 -0.40
N GLU A 188 -8.30 13.29 -1.14
CA GLU A 188 -9.12 13.27 -2.35
C GLU A 188 -10.37 12.43 -2.08
N LEU A 189 -11.49 13.11 -1.80
CA LEU A 189 -12.75 12.50 -1.42
C LEU A 189 -13.54 11.98 -2.63
N ARG A 190 -12.91 11.10 -3.42
CA ARG A 190 -13.50 10.47 -4.60
C ARG A 190 -13.45 8.95 -4.49
N GLY A 191 -14.44 8.28 -5.06
CA GLY A 191 -14.46 6.82 -5.12
C GLY A 191 -13.45 6.27 -6.14
N THR A 192 -13.14 4.98 -5.99
CA THR A 192 -12.19 4.28 -6.86
C THR A 192 -12.69 4.19 -8.30
N GLY A 193 -11.97 4.83 -9.22
CA GLY A 193 -12.23 4.78 -10.66
C GLY A 193 -13.21 5.84 -11.17
N THR A 194 -13.50 5.77 -12.46
CA THR A 194 -14.37 6.72 -13.17
C THR A 194 -15.66 6.05 -13.66
N LYS A 195 -16.71 6.84 -13.83
CA LYS A 195 -17.98 6.49 -14.47
C LYS A 195 -18.19 7.42 -15.66
N LEU A 196 -18.67 6.90 -16.78
CA LEU A 196 -19.09 7.75 -17.89
C LEU A 196 -20.40 8.43 -17.50
N ASN A 197 -20.41 9.76 -17.47
CA ASN A 197 -21.64 10.51 -17.35
C ASN A 197 -22.37 10.47 -18.70
N THR A 198 -23.51 9.78 -18.74
CA THR A 198 -24.28 9.56 -19.97
C THR A 198 -24.92 10.82 -20.54
N LYS A 199 -25.01 11.91 -19.75
CA LYS A 199 -25.54 13.21 -20.19
C LYS A 199 -24.47 14.10 -20.80
N THR A 200 -23.26 14.10 -20.21
CA THR A 200 -22.16 14.98 -20.65
C THR A 200 -21.14 14.27 -21.55
N GLY A 201 -21.17 12.93 -21.60
CA GLY A 201 -20.17 12.11 -22.30
C GLY A 201 -18.80 12.11 -21.62
N GLN A 202 -18.65 12.74 -20.45
CA GLN A 202 -17.36 12.87 -19.76
C GLN A 202 -17.17 11.78 -18.71
N LEU A 203 -15.91 11.40 -18.49
CA LEU A 203 -15.53 10.52 -17.39
C LEU A 203 -15.50 11.31 -16.09
N GLU A 204 -16.35 10.94 -15.14
CA GLU A 204 -16.44 11.53 -13.81
C GLU A 204 -15.96 10.56 -12.74
N PRO A 205 -15.33 11.03 -11.66
CA PRO A 205 -14.98 10.18 -10.52
C PRO A 205 -16.22 9.52 -9.91
N ARG A 206 -16.08 8.28 -9.44
CA ARG A 206 -17.14 7.61 -8.68
C ARG A 206 -17.40 8.29 -7.34
N LYS A 207 -18.58 8.03 -6.76
CA LYS A 207 -18.95 8.50 -5.43
C LYS A 207 -18.03 7.85 -4.38
N CYS A 208 -17.56 8.64 -3.42
CA CYS A 208 -16.83 8.14 -2.25
C CYS A 208 -17.80 7.32 -1.36
N ASP A 209 -17.45 6.08 -1.04
CA ASP A 209 -18.30 5.25 -0.18
C ASP A 209 -18.26 5.76 1.28
N PRO A 210 -19.32 5.52 2.08
CA PRO A 210 -19.43 6.11 3.41
C PRO A 210 -18.35 5.63 4.38
N TYR A 211 -17.81 4.42 4.20
CA TYR A 211 -16.74 3.90 5.06
C TYR A 211 -15.41 4.56 4.74
N SER A 212 -15.07 4.68 3.46
CA SER A 212 -13.86 5.39 3.04
C SER A 212 -13.89 6.84 3.48
N LEU A 213 -15.03 7.52 3.33
CA LEU A 213 -15.21 8.88 3.82
C LEU A 213 -14.94 8.98 5.34
N TYR A 214 -15.56 8.09 6.12
CA TYR A 214 -15.36 8.04 7.57
C TYR A 214 -13.90 7.76 7.95
N VAL A 215 -13.26 6.76 7.34
CA VAL A 215 -11.87 6.40 7.64
C VAL A 215 -10.94 7.57 7.34
N GLN A 216 -11.07 8.21 6.17
CA GLN A 216 -10.23 9.33 5.76
C GLN A 216 -10.36 10.54 6.68
N LEU A 217 -11.59 10.97 6.97
CA LEU A 217 -11.83 12.15 7.82
C LEU A 217 -11.44 11.90 9.28
N SER A 218 -11.64 10.68 9.78
CA SER A 218 -11.28 10.32 11.16
C SER A 218 -9.78 10.15 11.41
N ARG A 219 -8.92 10.29 10.39
CA ARG A 219 -7.46 10.24 10.59
C ARG A 219 -6.91 11.53 11.17
N CYS A 220 -7.62 12.65 11.07
CA CYS A 220 -7.17 13.93 11.63
C CYS A 220 -7.98 14.29 12.89
N LYS A 221 -7.32 14.87 13.89
CA LYS A 221 -7.99 15.33 15.12
C LYS A 221 -8.78 16.63 14.95
N SER A 222 -8.48 17.43 13.93
CA SER A 222 -9.17 18.68 13.62
C SER A 222 -9.43 18.83 12.13
N LEU A 223 -10.46 19.61 11.79
CA LEU A 223 -10.74 20.00 10.40
C LEU A 223 -9.63 20.89 9.82
N ASP A 224 -8.98 21.72 10.64
CA ASP A 224 -7.86 22.58 10.20
C ASP A 224 -6.65 21.78 9.71
N GLY A 225 -6.50 20.54 10.18
CA GLY A 225 -5.47 19.63 9.68
C GLY A 225 -5.85 18.93 8.37
N ILE A 226 -7.05 19.16 7.82
CA ILE A 226 -7.52 18.52 6.60
C ILE A 226 -7.45 19.50 5.43
N ILE A 227 -6.70 19.10 4.40
CA ILE A 227 -6.62 19.81 3.12
C ILE A 227 -7.36 18.97 2.08
N LEU A 228 -8.29 19.55 1.34
CA LEU A 228 -8.94 18.87 0.23
C LEU A 228 -8.20 19.17 -1.07
N LEU A 229 -7.76 18.12 -1.78
CA LEU A 229 -7.10 18.26 -3.09
C LEU A 229 -8.07 18.73 -4.18
N SER A 230 -9.35 18.42 -4.01
CA SER A 230 -10.44 18.83 -4.88
C SER A 230 -11.61 19.35 -4.05
N LYS A 231 -12.44 20.23 -4.63
CA LYS A 231 -13.69 20.65 -4.01
C LYS A 231 -14.58 19.43 -3.72
N ALA A 232 -15.05 19.30 -2.48
CA ALA A 232 -15.97 18.25 -2.10
C ALA A 232 -17.29 18.36 -2.90
N ARG A 233 -17.80 17.22 -3.37
CA ARG A 233 -19.10 17.17 -4.05
C ARG A 233 -20.20 16.88 -3.04
N VAL A 234 -21.36 17.46 -3.27
CA VAL A 234 -22.56 17.23 -2.44
C VAL A 234 -22.89 15.73 -2.39
N GLU A 235 -22.80 15.02 -3.52
CA GLU A 235 -23.12 13.59 -3.60
C GLU A 235 -22.20 12.68 -2.77
N ASP A 236 -20.96 13.11 -2.49
CA ASP A 236 -19.99 12.35 -1.70
C ASP A 236 -20.23 12.47 -0.19
N ILE A 237 -20.94 13.52 0.24
CA ILE A 237 -21.16 13.82 1.66
C ILE A 237 -22.64 13.68 2.01
N VAL A 238 -23.50 14.44 1.33
CA VAL A 238 -24.93 14.52 1.62
C VAL A 238 -25.64 13.26 1.11
N GLY A 239 -26.38 12.60 2.00
CA GLY A 239 -27.05 11.34 1.69
C GLY A 239 -26.09 10.16 1.49
N ASN A 240 -24.82 10.30 1.85
CA ASN A 240 -23.88 9.18 1.90
C ASN A 240 -24.10 8.36 3.17
N LYS A 241 -25.09 7.46 3.11
CA LYS A 241 -25.54 6.67 4.26
C LYS A 241 -24.91 5.29 4.27
N ILE A 242 -24.67 4.78 5.47
CA ILE A 242 -24.29 3.39 5.71
C ILE A 242 -25.44 2.48 5.19
N PRO A 243 -25.13 1.42 4.43
CA PRO A 243 -26.07 0.38 4.04
C PRO A 243 -26.90 -0.16 5.22
N GLN A 244 -28.20 -0.37 5.01
CA GLN A 244 -29.12 -0.82 6.07
C GLN A 244 -28.66 -2.12 6.75
N GLU A 245 -28.11 -3.06 5.98
CA GLU A 245 -27.56 -4.32 6.49
C GLU A 245 -26.54 -4.12 7.63
N MET A 246 -25.72 -3.06 7.55
CA MET A 246 -24.72 -2.77 8.58
C MET A 246 -25.34 -2.09 9.81
N LEU A 247 -26.36 -1.25 9.62
CA LEU A 247 -27.13 -0.68 10.72
C LEU A 247 -27.83 -1.77 11.53
N ASP A 248 -28.47 -2.73 10.83
CA ASP A 248 -29.13 -3.86 11.47
C ASP A 248 -28.11 -4.76 12.20
N GLY A 249 -26.92 -4.94 11.60
CA GLY A 249 -25.80 -5.65 12.21
C GLY A 249 -25.29 -4.99 13.50
N GLU A 250 -25.10 -3.68 13.50
CA GLU A 250 -24.67 -2.91 14.68
C GLU A 250 -25.72 -3.00 15.81
N ALA A 251 -27.00 -2.80 15.49
CA ALA A 251 -28.09 -2.94 16.46
C ALA A 251 -28.14 -4.34 17.08
N ARG A 252 -27.91 -5.39 16.29
CA ARG A 252 -27.83 -6.77 16.79
C ARG A 252 -26.63 -6.96 17.74
N LEU A 253 -25.48 -6.39 17.41
CA LEU A 253 -24.29 -6.48 18.27
C LEU A 253 -24.51 -5.77 19.61
N GLU A 254 -25.18 -4.61 19.61
CA GLU A 254 -25.55 -3.92 20.85
C GLU A 254 -26.49 -4.79 21.72
N GLN A 255 -27.51 -5.41 21.12
CA GLN A 255 -28.42 -6.30 21.84
C GLN A 255 -27.68 -7.49 22.48
N LEU A 256 -26.77 -8.12 21.72
CA LEU A 256 -25.95 -9.22 22.23
C LEU A 256 -24.99 -8.78 23.34
N CYS A 257 -24.43 -7.57 23.23
CA CYS A 257 -23.58 -6.99 24.27
C CYS A 257 -24.34 -6.80 25.58
N VAL A 258 -25.54 -6.22 25.52
CA VAL A 258 -26.43 -6.04 26.68
C VAL A 258 -26.79 -7.39 27.31
N GLY A 259 -27.15 -8.39 26.48
CA GLY A 259 -27.42 -9.75 26.95
C GLY A 259 -26.24 -10.36 27.70
N THR A 260 -25.04 -10.29 27.11
CA THR A 260 -23.81 -10.82 27.70
C THR A 260 -23.46 -10.13 29.03
N LEU A 261 -23.61 -8.80 29.10
CA LEU A 261 -23.37 -8.05 30.34
C LEU A 261 -24.35 -8.41 31.45
N ASN A 262 -25.62 -8.66 31.11
CA ASN A 262 -26.63 -9.07 32.08
C ASN A 262 -26.38 -10.49 32.61
N GLU A 263 -26.03 -11.44 31.74
CA GLU A 263 -25.66 -12.80 32.15
C GLU A 263 -24.40 -12.81 33.05
N ALA A 264 -23.39 -12.02 32.69
CA ALA A 264 -22.19 -11.87 33.51
C ALA A 264 -22.50 -11.26 34.88
N ARG A 265 -23.36 -10.23 34.94
CA ARG A 265 -23.82 -9.64 36.21
C ARG A 265 -24.59 -10.63 37.07
N LEU A 266 -25.51 -11.40 36.48
CA LEU A 266 -26.27 -12.42 37.19
C LEU A 266 -25.37 -13.54 37.74
N SER A 267 -24.35 -13.94 36.97
CA SER A 267 -23.37 -14.95 37.39
C SER A 267 -22.47 -14.46 38.54
N LEU A 268 -22.15 -13.16 38.58
CA LEU A 268 -21.40 -12.54 39.68
C LEU A 268 -22.24 -12.35 40.95
N LEU A 269 -23.55 -12.13 40.82
CA LEU A 269 -24.48 -11.97 41.94
C LEU A 269 -24.93 -13.32 42.53
N HIS A 270 -24.83 -14.42 41.78
CA HIS A 270 -25.17 -15.78 42.23
C HIS A 270 -24.04 -16.79 41.94
N PRO A 271 -22.95 -16.82 42.72
CA PRO A 271 -21.81 -17.71 42.50
C PRO A 271 -22.14 -19.20 42.67
N SER A 272 -23.25 -19.53 43.34
CA SER A 272 -23.54 -20.88 43.85
C SER A 272 -24.22 -21.84 42.87
N ALA A 273 -24.59 -21.41 41.65
CA ALA A 273 -25.28 -22.28 40.70
C ALA A 273 -24.35 -23.13 39.79
N GLN A 274 -23.03 -22.99 39.90
CA GLN A 274 -22.07 -23.76 39.11
C GLN A 274 -21.52 -25.01 39.81
N TYR A 275 -21.73 -25.17 41.12
CA TYR A 275 -21.19 -26.33 41.86
C TYR A 275 -22.09 -27.58 41.84
N GLU A 276 -23.38 -27.46 41.51
CA GLU A 276 -24.31 -28.61 41.53
C GLU A 276 -24.36 -29.41 40.22
N ARG A 277 -23.64 -28.98 39.16
CA ARG A 277 -23.63 -29.69 37.86
C ARG A 277 -22.50 -30.71 37.67
N GLN A 278 -21.65 -30.95 38.68
CA GLN A 278 -20.56 -31.93 38.58
C GLN A 278 -20.76 -33.23 39.39
N HIS A 279 -21.83 -33.37 40.18
CA HIS A 279 -22.12 -34.59 40.94
C HIS A 279 -23.61 -34.97 40.90
N SER A 280 -24.10 -35.39 39.74
CA SER A 280 -25.28 -36.26 39.60
C SER A 280 -25.21 -37.03 38.28
#